data_AF-A0A8J8TB80-F1
#
_entry.id   AF-A0A8J8TB80-F1
#
_cell.length_a   1.000
_cell.length_b   1.000
_cell.length_c   1.000
_cell.angle_alpha   90.00
_cell.angle_beta   90.00
_cell.angle_gamma   90.00
#
_symmetry.space_group_name_H-M   'P 1'
#
loop_
_entity.id
_entity.type
_entity.pdbx_description
1 polymer ?
#
loop_
_entity_poly.entity_id
_entity_poly.type
_entity_poly.pdbx_seq_one_letter_code
_entity_poly.pdbx_strand_id
1 'polypeptide(L)'
;MSEAATGEDDEVVTVNFKTTQSFLDTIDETWQGRGFNSRSEFIRYTLRDAAENPTFDRDELIALLQAEVDIDAGRTMDAETAREQFATDEDA
;
A
#
# COMPACT_ATOMS: atom_id res chain seq x y z
N MET A 1 -3.52 25.90 7.75
CA MET A 1 -3.74 24.79 8.69
C MET A 1 -4.73 23.85 8.03
N SER A 2 -4.25 22.79 7.37
CA SER A 2 -5.13 21.76 6.84
C SER A 2 -5.34 20.74 7.95
N GLU A 3 -6.54 20.74 8.53
CA GLU A 3 -7.05 19.55 9.19
C GLU A 3 -7.16 18.48 8.12
N ALA A 4 -6.28 17.48 8.17
CA ALA A 4 -6.58 16.20 7.55
C ALA A 4 -7.89 15.73 8.19
N ALA A 5 -9.00 15.84 7.47
CA ALA A 5 -10.33 15.54 7.94
C ALA A 5 -10.43 14.07 8.36
N THR A 6 -10.16 13.81 9.64
CA THR A 6 -10.83 12.76 10.38
C THR A 6 -12.29 13.16 10.38
N GLY A 7 -13.19 12.31 9.86
CA GLY A 7 -14.63 12.59 9.90
C GLY A 7 -15.02 13.04 11.31
N GLU A 8 -15.92 14.02 11.41
CA GLU A 8 -16.24 14.80 12.62
C GLU A 8 -16.68 13.96 13.86
N ASP A 9 -16.72 12.63 13.78
CA ASP A 9 -17.16 11.72 14.85
C ASP A 9 -16.10 10.73 15.36
N ASP A 10 -14.88 10.66 14.80
CA ASP A 10 -13.87 9.69 15.26
C ASP A 10 -12.95 10.27 16.35
N GLU A 11 -12.92 9.60 17.51
CA GLU A 11 -12.05 9.95 18.63
C GLU A 11 -10.57 9.79 18.24
N VAL A 12 -9.79 10.86 18.39
CA VAL A 12 -8.34 10.81 18.19
C VAL A 12 -7.66 10.14 19.39
N VAL A 13 -7.26 8.89 19.22
CA VAL A 13 -6.53 8.12 20.24
C VAL A 13 -5.01 8.28 20.07
N THR A 14 -4.28 8.35 21.19
CA THR A 14 -2.81 8.38 21.19
C THR A 14 -2.22 6.97 21.15
N VAL A 15 -1.35 6.71 20.17
CA VAL A 15 -0.60 5.46 20.06
C VAL A 15 0.88 5.71 20.36
N ASN A 16 1.46 4.88 21.24
CA ASN A 16 2.88 4.93 21.57
C ASN A 16 3.61 3.76 20.92
N PHE A 17 4.73 4.03 20.23
CA PHE A 17 5.59 2.99 19.66
C PHE A 17 7.05 3.26 20.02
N LYS A 18 7.86 2.19 20.03
CA LYS A 18 9.31 2.28 20.20
C LYS A 18 9.98 2.24 18.84
N THR A 19 11.05 3.00 18.67
CA THR A 19 11.89 2.96 17.47
C THR A 19 13.34 3.29 17.81
N THR A 20 14.25 3.09 16.86
CA THR A 20 15.65 3.48 17.02
C THR A 20 15.81 4.98 16.79
N GLN A 21 16.77 5.61 17.48
CA GLN A 21 17.03 7.05 17.31
C GLN A 21 17.36 7.38 15.85
N SER A 22 18.19 6.56 15.19
CA SER A 22 18.57 6.76 13.80
C SER A 22 17.36 6.76 12.85
N PHE A 23 16.35 5.93 13.11
CA PHE A 23 15.15 5.92 12.28
C PHE A 23 14.24 7.10 12.60
N LEU A 24 14.20 7.55 13.86
CA LEU A 24 13.49 8.78 14.22
C LEU A 24 14.06 9.99 13.46
N ASP A 25 15.39 10.09 13.37
CA ASP A 25 16.05 11.16 12.62
C ASP A 25 15.68 11.10 11.12
N THR A 26 15.64 9.90 10.52
CA THR A 26 15.17 9.71 9.14
C THR A 26 13.71 10.12 8.94
N ILE A 27 12.83 9.81 9.91
CA ILE A 27 11.44 10.25 9.87
C ILE A 27 11.39 11.79 9.89
N ASP A 28 12.18 12.42 10.77
CA ASP A 28 12.19 13.86 10.95
C ASP A 28 12.66 14.63 9.71
N GLU A 29 13.65 14.11 8.99
CA GLU A 29 14.06 14.65 7.69
C GLU A 29 12.97 14.45 6.61
N THR A 30 12.33 13.29 6.60
CA THR A 30 11.36 12.91 5.57
C THR A 30 10.10 13.76 5.63
N TRP A 31 9.48 13.94 6.81
CA TRP A 31 8.21 14.66 6.89
C TRP A 31 8.40 16.15 6.56
N GLN A 32 9.52 16.75 6.95
CA GLN A 32 9.87 18.12 6.63
C GLN A 32 10.13 18.28 5.13
N GLY A 33 10.93 17.38 4.54
CA GLY A 33 11.23 17.39 3.11
C GLY A 33 9.98 17.20 2.22
N ARG A 34 8.95 16.51 2.74
CA ARG A 34 7.66 16.33 2.07
C ARG A 34 6.62 17.41 2.39
N GLY A 35 6.95 18.40 3.23
CA GLY A 35 6.10 19.56 3.49
C GLY A 35 4.90 19.32 4.41
N PHE A 36 4.93 18.27 5.24
CA PHE A 36 3.89 18.05 6.26
C PHE A 36 3.95 19.11 7.36
N ASN A 37 2.83 19.44 7.99
CA ASN A 37 2.80 20.45 9.05
C ASN A 37 3.33 19.90 10.38
N SER A 38 3.35 18.58 10.54
CA SER A 38 3.90 17.92 11.72
C SER A 38 4.32 16.48 11.43
N ARG A 39 5.24 15.97 12.24
CA ARG A 39 5.59 14.54 12.28
C ARG A 39 4.38 13.64 12.46
N SER A 40 3.46 14.01 13.35
CA SER A 40 2.25 13.21 13.64
C SER A 40 1.29 13.15 12.45
N GLU A 41 1.24 14.18 11.62
CA GLU A 41 0.47 14.17 10.37
C GLU A 41 1.08 13.19 9.36
N PHE A 42 2.40 13.24 9.17
CA PHE A 42 3.11 12.32 8.28
C PHE A 42 2.96 10.85 8.71
N ILE A 43 3.10 10.57 10.01
CA ILE A 43 2.94 9.21 10.53
C ILE A 43 1.51 8.71 10.30
N ARG A 44 0.49 9.53 10.60
CA ARG A 44 -0.92 9.15 10.37
C ARG A 44 -1.21 8.93 8.89
N TYR A 45 -0.72 9.80 8.01
CA TYR A 45 -0.85 9.64 6.56
C TYR A 45 -0.25 8.32 6.08
N THR A 46 0.99 8.02 6.48
CA THR A 46 1.71 6.82 6.04
C THR A 46 1.05 5.54 6.57
N LEU A 47 0.59 5.55 7.83
CA LEU A 47 -0.12 4.41 8.41
C LEU A 47 -1.48 4.20 7.74
N ARG A 48 -2.22 5.28 7.43
CA ARG A 48 -3.50 5.19 6.72
C ARG A 48 -3.29 4.64 5.31
N ASP A 49 -2.34 5.17 4.57
CA ASP A 49 -2.01 4.70 3.23
C ASP A 49 -1.65 3.22 3.21
N ALA A 50 -0.78 2.78 4.12
CA ALA A 50 -0.41 1.37 4.24
C ALA A 50 -1.57 0.45 4.66
N ALA A 51 -2.55 0.97 5.41
CA ALA A 51 -3.69 0.19 5.89
C ALA A 51 -4.86 0.16 4.88
N GLU A 52 -5.12 1.26 4.19
CA GLU A 52 -6.25 1.42 3.27
C GLU A 52 -5.88 1.12 1.82
N ASN A 53 -4.61 1.27 1.44
CA ASN A 53 -4.11 1.07 0.08
C ASN A 53 -2.83 0.21 0.11
N PRO A 54 -2.91 -1.08 0.51
CA PRO A 54 -1.77 -1.98 0.45
C PRO A 54 -1.34 -2.11 -1.02
N THR A 55 -0.34 -1.33 -1.42
CA THR A 55 0.12 -1.20 -2.81
C THR A 55 0.95 -2.41 -3.24
N PHE A 56 1.38 -3.22 -2.27
CA PHE A 56 2.02 -4.50 -2.44
C PHE A 56 2.12 -5.21 -1.06
N ASP A 57 1.26 -6.17 -0.76
CA ASP A 57 1.30 -6.93 0.51
C ASP A 57 1.98 -8.30 0.38
N ARG A 58 2.08 -9.02 1.51
CA ARG A 58 2.72 -10.34 1.55
C ARG A 58 1.96 -11.35 0.68
N ASP A 59 0.64 -11.25 0.61
CA ASP A 59 -0.19 -12.19 -0.14
C ASP A 59 -0.04 -11.94 -1.63
N GLU A 60 0.09 -10.68 -2.06
CA GLU A 60 0.43 -10.30 -3.43
C GLU A 60 1.84 -10.80 -3.83
N LEU A 61 2.83 -10.70 -2.93
CA LEU A 61 4.15 -11.31 -3.17
C LEU A 61 4.06 -12.83 -3.34
N ILE A 62 3.28 -13.50 -2.50
CA ILE A 62 3.06 -14.95 -2.59
C ILE A 62 2.38 -15.29 -3.93
N ALA A 63 1.37 -14.53 -4.34
CA ALA A 63 0.68 -14.72 -5.61
C ALA A 63 1.63 -14.58 -6.80
N LEU A 64 2.52 -13.56 -6.80
CA LEU A 64 3.53 -13.42 -7.85
C LEU A 64 4.51 -14.60 -7.90
N LEU A 65 4.96 -15.09 -6.73
CA LEU A 65 5.86 -16.24 -6.67
C LEU A 65 5.17 -17.53 -7.15
N GLN A 66 3.87 -17.70 -6.85
CA GLN A 66 3.09 -18.82 -7.36
C GLN A 66 2.92 -18.73 -8.88
N ALA A 67 2.62 -17.54 -9.41
CA ALA A 67 2.50 -17.30 -10.83
C ALA A 67 3.79 -17.66 -11.58
N GLU A 68 4.96 -17.31 -11.04
CA GLU A 68 6.26 -17.69 -11.62
C GLU A 68 6.43 -19.22 -11.71
N VAL A 69 6.06 -19.94 -10.65
CA VAL A 69 6.12 -21.41 -10.62
C VAL A 69 5.10 -22.05 -11.56
N ASP A 70 3.96 -21.40 -11.80
CA ASP A 70 2.97 -21.84 -12.78
C ASP A 70 3.45 -21.61 -14.22
N ILE A 71 4.15 -20.50 -14.48
CA ILE A 71 4.78 -20.21 -15.78
C ILE A 71 5.83 -21.28 -16.10
N ASP A 72 6.76 -21.53 -15.17
CA ASP A 72 7.84 -22.53 -15.37
C ASP A 72 7.29 -23.94 -15.58
N ALA A 73 6.19 -24.28 -14.89
CA ALA A 73 5.53 -25.56 -15.04
C ALA A 73 4.55 -25.65 -16.23
N GLY A 74 4.41 -24.60 -17.04
CA GLY A 74 3.51 -24.56 -18.19
C GLY A 74 2.02 -24.66 -17.82
N ARG A 75 1.64 -24.21 -16.63
CA ARG A 75 0.25 -24.17 -16.14
C ARG A 75 -0.48 -22.87 -16.49
N THR A 76 0.21 -21.92 -17.11
CA THR A 76 -0.37 -20.67 -17.61
C THR A 76 -0.71 -20.77 -19.10
N MET A 77 -1.62 -19.91 -19.56
CA MET A 77 -1.93 -19.73 -20.97
C MET A 77 -1.63 -18.29 -21.40
N ASP A 78 -1.42 -18.08 -22.69
CA ASP A 78 -1.25 -16.73 -23.23
C ASP A 78 -2.56 -15.95 -23.25
N ALA A 79 -2.44 -14.63 -23.36
CA ALA A 79 -3.58 -13.72 -23.26
C ALA A 79 -4.56 -13.85 -24.45
N GLU A 80 -4.10 -14.24 -25.65
CA GLU A 80 -4.98 -14.41 -26.82
C GLU A 80 -5.87 -15.64 -26.62
N THR A 81 -5.26 -16.77 -26.25
CA THR A 81 -5.98 -18.01 -25.89
C THR A 81 -6.97 -17.77 -24.76
N ALA A 82 -6.59 -17.01 -23.73
CA ALA A 82 -7.48 -16.68 -22.62
C ALA A 82 -8.70 -15.86 -23.07
N ARG A 83 -8.52 -14.83 -23.92
CA ARG A 83 -9.63 -14.01 -24.41
C ARG A 83 -10.62 -14.81 -25.25
N GLU A 84 -10.11 -15.68 -26.12
CA GLU A 84 -10.95 -16.58 -26.93
C GLU A 84 -11.72 -17.57 -26.04
N GLN A 85 -11.07 -18.15 -25.04
CA GLN A 85 -11.69 -19.16 -24.16
C GLN A 85 -12.72 -18.55 -23.19
N PHE A 86 -12.46 -17.36 -22.66
CA PHE A 86 -13.28 -16.74 -21.61
C PHE A 86 -14.19 -15.62 -22.11
N ALA A 87 -14.20 -15.35 -23.43
CA ALA A 87 -15.02 -14.32 -24.07
C ALA A 87 -14.91 -12.94 -23.38
N THR A 88 -13.68 -12.55 -23.02
CA THR A 88 -13.39 -11.26 -22.39
C THR A 88 -13.11 -10.14 -23.40
N ASP A 89 -13.41 -10.36 -24.68
CA ASP A 89 -13.39 -9.27 -25.65
C ASP A 89 -14.51 -8.29 -25.32
N GLU A 90 -14.14 -7.01 -25.20
CA GLU A 90 -15.01 -5.91 -24.83
C GLU A 90 -16.08 -5.66 -25.93
N ASP A 91 -17.19 -6.39 -25.84
CA ASP A 91 -18.49 -5.98 -26.35
C ASP A 91 -19.47 -5.84 -25.16
N ALA A 92 -19.27 -4.79 -24.34
CA ALA A 92 -20.19 -4.33 -23.30
C ALA A 92 -20.37 -2.80 -23.36
#